data_AF-A0A645HEC1-F1
#
_entry.id   AF-A0A645HEC1-F1
#
_cell.length_a   1.000
_cell.length_b   1.000
_cell.length_c   1.000
_cell.angle_alpha   90.00
_cell.angle_beta   90.00
_cell.angle_gamma   90.00
#
_symmetry.space_group_name_H-M   'P 1'
#
loop_
_entity.id
_entity.type
_entity.pdbx_description
1 polymer ?
#
loop_
_entity_poly.entity_id
_entity_poly.type
_entity_poly.pdbx_seq_one_letter_code
_entity_poly.pdbx_strand_id
1 'polypeptide(L)'
;MVLATGAALSLTQGDLVNKTLFVVKLLDLGVCKTPLPFELSGKDGGVWMYDSGEKLISPLFESAFTLKEKSETEIADGDILFVAGALTDRLLNRINADKHLFGMEVVVRDFTKIFASPLTFWGFVKKGGRVTVMAKSKLIAICVNPVSPRGYKMDSDSLCNEIAQKSGLPVYDIFKIDNEQWR
;
A
#
# COMPACT_ATOMS: atom_id res chain seq x y z
N MET A 1 12.42 -8.27 -5.64
CA MET A 1 11.06 -8.28 -6.22
C MET A 1 11.03 -7.39 -7.45
N VAL A 2 10.28 -7.77 -8.49
CA VAL A 2 10.06 -6.97 -9.71
C VAL A 2 8.59 -6.59 -9.77
N LEU A 3 8.27 -5.32 -10.06
CA LEU A 3 6.89 -4.85 -10.21
C LEU A 3 6.50 -4.91 -11.68
N ALA A 4 5.45 -5.65 -12.03
CA ALA A 4 4.89 -5.65 -13.38
C ALA A 4 3.70 -4.69 -13.47
N THR A 5 3.69 -3.83 -14.50
CA THR A 5 2.63 -2.88 -14.80
C THR A 5 2.35 -2.91 -16.31
N GLY A 6 1.23 -2.34 -16.76
CA GLY A 6 0.98 -2.27 -18.19
C GLY A 6 -0.33 -1.63 -18.59
N ALA A 7 -0.54 -1.54 -19.89
CA ALA A 7 -1.70 -0.91 -20.50
C ALA A 7 -3.03 -1.56 -20.08
N ALA A 8 -3.04 -2.80 -19.57
CA ALA A 8 -4.26 -3.38 -18.97
C ALA A 8 -4.78 -2.59 -17.75
N LEU A 9 -3.90 -1.87 -17.04
CA LEU A 9 -4.21 -1.14 -15.80
C LEU A 9 -4.80 0.26 -16.04
N SER A 10 -4.54 0.85 -17.22
CA SER A 10 -5.07 2.17 -17.59
C SER A 10 -5.11 2.41 -19.10
N LEU A 11 -6.06 3.25 -19.53
CA LEU A 11 -6.20 3.70 -20.92
C LEU A 11 -5.24 4.84 -21.28
N THR A 12 -4.74 5.59 -20.29
CA THR A 12 -3.83 6.73 -20.51
C THR A 12 -2.46 6.45 -19.90
N GLN A 13 -1.40 6.96 -20.56
CA GLN A 13 -0.03 6.86 -20.07
C GLN A 13 0.12 7.55 -18.71
N GLY A 14 -0.39 8.78 -18.56
CA GLY A 14 -0.27 9.53 -17.31
C GLY A 14 -0.87 8.78 -16.12
N ASP A 15 -2.05 8.18 -16.27
CA ASP A 15 -2.67 7.40 -15.20
C ASP A 15 -1.89 6.11 -14.91
N LEU A 16 -1.35 5.44 -15.94
CA LEU A 16 -0.52 4.25 -15.75
C LEU A 16 0.75 4.57 -14.96
N VAL A 17 1.42 5.68 -15.32
CA VAL A 17 2.60 6.18 -14.62
C VAL A 17 2.25 6.49 -13.16
N ASN A 18 1.18 7.26 -12.93
CA ASN A 18 0.75 7.66 -11.58
C ASN A 18 0.39 6.44 -10.70
N LYS A 19 -0.35 5.47 -11.24
CA LYS A 19 -0.69 4.23 -10.51
C LYS A 19 0.55 3.39 -10.20
N THR A 20 1.46 3.24 -11.16
CA THR A 20 2.72 2.51 -10.96
C THR A 20 3.55 3.16 -9.87
N LEU A 21 3.76 4.48 -9.95
CA LEU A 21 4.54 5.23 -8.97
C LEU A 21 3.89 5.22 -7.58
N PHE A 22 2.57 5.19 -7.49
CA PHE A 22 1.89 5.00 -6.22
C PHE A 22 2.28 3.67 -5.57
N VAL A 23 2.25 2.55 -6.31
CA VAL A 23 2.69 1.25 -5.79
C VAL A 23 4.17 1.27 -5.40
N VAL A 24 5.04 1.94 -6.18
CA VAL A 24 6.45 2.14 -5.81
C VAL A 24 6.58 2.87 -4.47
N LYS A 25 5.75 3.89 -4.20
CA LYS A 25 5.73 4.58 -2.91
C LYS A 25 5.22 3.70 -1.77
N LEU A 26 4.22 2.85 -2.01
CA LEU A 26 3.76 1.87 -1.02
C LEU A 26 4.83 0.84 -0.67
N LEU A 27 5.64 0.44 -1.66
CA LEU A 27 6.78 -0.45 -1.46
C LEU A 27 7.92 0.19 -0.67
N ASP A 28 8.00 1.52 -0.67
CA ASP A 28 9.01 2.26 0.07
C ASP A 28 8.62 2.57 1.52
N LEU A 29 7.40 2.21 1.94
CA LEU A 29 6.95 2.41 3.31
C LEU A 29 7.94 1.87 4.35
N GLY A 30 8.04 2.59 5.47
CA GLY A 30 8.89 2.21 6.59
C GLY A 30 8.37 0.96 7.30
N VAL A 31 9.29 0.17 7.84
CA VAL A 31 8.94 -0.93 8.74
C VAL A 31 8.52 -0.35 10.08
N CYS A 32 7.43 -0.85 10.66
CA CYS A 32 6.99 -0.45 11.99
C CYS A 32 8.11 -0.72 13.00
N LYS A 33 8.44 0.29 13.82
CA LYS A 33 9.51 0.20 14.80
C LYS A 33 9.06 -0.51 16.08
N THR A 34 7.77 -0.45 16.37
CA THR A 34 7.18 -1.09 17.54
C THR A 34 7.19 -2.60 17.33
N PRO A 35 7.80 -3.38 18.24
CA PRO A 35 7.74 -4.84 18.18
C PRO A 35 6.30 -5.30 18.31
N LEU A 36 5.78 -5.94 17.27
CA LEU A 36 4.41 -6.45 17.27
C LEU A 36 4.37 -7.90 17.79
N PRO A 37 3.37 -8.26 18.62
CA PRO A 37 3.23 -9.62 19.12
C PRO A 37 3.00 -10.63 17.99
N PHE A 38 3.55 -11.83 18.14
CA PHE A 38 3.49 -12.89 17.12
C PHE A 38 2.05 -13.27 16.78
N GLU A 39 1.13 -13.17 17.73
CA GLU A 39 -0.31 -13.44 17.58
C GLU A 39 -0.95 -12.61 16.47
N LEU A 40 -0.49 -11.38 16.23
CA LEU A 40 -0.97 -10.52 15.14
C LEU A 40 -0.59 -11.06 13.77
N SER A 41 0.55 -11.76 13.68
CA SER A 41 0.97 -12.43 12.45
C SER A 41 0.05 -13.58 12.06
N GLY A 42 -0.73 -14.13 13.01
CA GLY A 42 -1.74 -15.16 12.75
C GLY A 42 -3.15 -14.62 12.46
N LYS A 43 -3.37 -13.30 12.48
CA LYS A 43 -4.72 -12.71 12.26
C LYS A 43 -4.97 -12.44 10.78
N ASP A 44 -5.98 -13.06 10.20
CA ASP A 44 -6.32 -12.84 8.77
C ASP A 44 -7.40 -11.78 8.55
N GLY A 45 -7.98 -11.25 9.62
CA GLY A 45 -9.05 -10.25 9.55
C GLY A 45 -9.13 -9.35 10.78
N GLY A 46 -9.87 -8.26 10.63
CA GLY A 46 -10.09 -7.26 11.67
C GLY A 46 -9.06 -6.12 11.70
N VAL A 47 -9.35 -5.15 12.57
CA VAL A 47 -8.43 -4.06 12.94
C VAL A 47 -8.21 -4.17 14.43
N TRP A 48 -6.95 -4.27 14.83
CA TRP A 48 -6.51 -4.58 16.18
C TRP A 48 -5.78 -3.37 16.74
N MET A 49 -6.11 -2.99 17.98
CA MET A 49 -5.35 -1.96 18.68
C MET A 49 -4.25 -2.63 19.51
N TYR A 50 -3.05 -2.08 19.40
CA TYR A 50 -1.91 -2.50 20.20
C TYR A 50 -1.35 -1.30 20.94
N ASP A 51 -1.39 -1.38 22.27
CA ASP A 51 -0.81 -0.40 23.18
C ASP A 51 0.67 -0.72 23.41
N SER A 52 1.47 0.34 23.46
CA SER A 52 2.88 0.36 23.86
C SER A 52 3.23 -0.44 25.13
N GLY A 53 2.24 -0.76 25.99
CA GLY A 53 2.36 -1.55 27.22
C GLY A 53 2.07 -3.06 27.12
N GLU A 54 2.20 -3.70 25.94
CA GLU A 54 2.14 -5.16 25.71
C GLU A 54 0.76 -5.84 25.79
N LYS A 55 -0.35 -5.11 25.82
CA LYS A 55 -1.69 -5.72 25.84
C LYS A 55 -2.35 -5.62 24.47
N LEU A 56 -2.76 -6.76 23.90
CA LEU A 56 -3.67 -6.78 22.75
C LEU A 56 -5.06 -6.37 23.25
N ILE A 57 -5.48 -5.15 22.94
CA ILE A 57 -6.62 -4.56 23.65
C ILE A 57 -7.97 -5.10 23.15
N SER A 58 -8.14 -5.34 21.85
CA SER A 58 -9.30 -6.03 21.24
C SER A 58 -9.30 -5.78 19.73
N PRO A 59 -10.12 -6.50 18.94
CA PRO A 59 -10.50 -6.00 17.63
C PRO A 59 -11.43 -4.78 17.79
N LEU A 60 -10.98 -3.60 17.35
CA LEU A 60 -11.82 -2.40 17.23
C LEU A 60 -13.00 -2.63 16.26
N PHE A 61 -12.79 -3.49 15.25
CA PHE A 61 -13.80 -3.92 14.28
C PHE A 61 -13.65 -5.42 13.97
N GLU A 62 -14.76 -6.16 13.86
CA GLU A 62 -14.77 -7.58 13.43
C GLU A 62 -14.24 -7.75 12.00
N SER A 63 -14.38 -6.74 11.15
CA SER A 63 -13.71 -6.67 9.85
C SER A 63 -13.57 -5.21 9.39
N ALA A 64 -12.70 -4.93 8.42
CA ALA A 64 -12.64 -3.62 7.74
C ALA A 64 -13.99 -3.21 7.09
N PHE A 65 -14.94 -4.14 6.98
CA PHE A 65 -16.25 -3.96 6.36
C PHE A 65 -17.41 -3.92 7.36
N THR A 66 -17.26 -4.50 8.56
CA THR A 66 -18.29 -4.63 9.59
C THR A 66 -17.96 -3.74 10.77
N LEU A 67 -18.73 -2.67 10.88
CA LEU A 67 -18.47 -1.50 11.70
C LEU A 67 -19.42 -1.47 12.90
N LYS A 68 -19.22 -2.36 13.88
CA LYS A 68 -19.85 -2.23 15.20
C LYS A 68 -18.77 -1.80 16.20
N GLU A 69 -18.93 -0.62 16.78
CA GLU A 69 -18.10 -0.12 17.87
C GLU A 69 -18.17 -1.10 19.03
N LYS A 70 -17.01 -1.61 19.48
CA LYS A 70 -16.97 -2.60 20.56
C LYS A 70 -16.32 -2.10 21.85
N SER A 71 -15.74 -0.90 21.92
CA SER A 71 -15.13 -0.51 23.19
C SER A 71 -14.98 0.99 23.42
N GLU A 72 -15.35 1.38 24.65
CA GLU A 72 -15.03 2.65 25.33
C GLU A 72 -13.55 2.63 25.76
N THR A 73 -12.61 2.30 24.88
CA THR A 73 -11.20 2.21 25.27
C THR A 73 -10.53 3.57 25.14
N GLU A 74 -9.94 4.06 26.22
CA GLU A 74 -9.05 5.21 26.20
C GLU A 74 -7.86 4.90 25.28
N ILE A 75 -7.66 5.74 24.26
CA ILE A 75 -6.56 5.64 23.31
C ILE A 75 -5.41 6.48 23.85
N ALA A 76 -4.29 5.81 24.12
CA ALA A 76 -3.09 6.44 24.65
C ALA A 76 -2.17 6.92 23.52
N ASP A 77 -1.29 7.87 23.84
CA ASP A 77 -0.25 8.31 22.92
C ASP A 77 0.78 7.17 22.72
N GLY A 78 1.01 6.76 21.47
CA GLY A 78 1.85 5.60 21.13
C GLY A 78 1.10 4.34 20.70
N ASP A 79 -0.23 4.33 20.78
CA ASP A 79 -1.05 3.23 20.29
C ASP A 79 -0.96 3.08 18.76
N ILE A 80 -0.97 1.84 18.28
CA ILE A 80 -0.93 1.52 16.85
C ILE A 80 -2.13 0.68 16.43
N LEU A 81 -2.60 0.92 15.20
CA LEU A 81 -3.71 0.20 14.59
C LEU A 81 -3.18 -0.84 13.62
N PHE A 82 -3.18 -2.11 14.02
CA PHE A 82 -2.82 -3.19 13.13
C PHE A 82 -4.02 -3.65 12.28
N VAL A 83 -3.88 -3.58 10.96
CA VAL A 83 -4.87 -4.03 10.00
C VAL A 83 -4.45 -5.40 9.45
N ALA A 84 -5.08 -6.43 9.97
CA ALA A 84 -4.85 -7.82 9.57
C ALA A 84 -5.30 -8.11 8.13
N GLY A 85 -6.40 -7.47 7.72
CA GLY A 85 -7.00 -7.57 6.40
C GLY A 85 -6.50 -6.52 5.41
N ALA A 86 -7.43 -5.89 4.69
CA ALA A 86 -7.13 -4.85 3.72
C ALA A 86 -7.30 -3.44 4.32
N LEU A 87 -6.30 -2.59 4.11
CA LEU A 87 -6.40 -1.15 4.35
C LEU A 87 -7.08 -0.48 3.15
N THR A 88 -8.36 -0.17 3.30
CA THR A 88 -9.21 0.40 2.24
C THR A 88 -9.49 1.89 2.47
N ASP A 89 -9.99 2.56 1.43
CA ASP A 89 -10.43 3.96 1.52
C ASP A 89 -11.46 4.16 2.64
N ARG A 90 -12.41 3.22 2.77
CA ARG A 90 -13.45 3.25 3.81
C ARG A 90 -12.83 3.23 5.21
N LEU A 91 -11.82 2.40 5.43
CA LEU A 91 -11.16 2.29 6.73
C LEU A 91 -10.36 3.55 7.05
N LEU A 92 -9.54 4.04 6.12
CA LEU A 92 -8.78 5.28 6.32
C LEU A 92 -9.67 6.50 6.57
N ASN A 93 -10.78 6.61 5.84
CA ASN A 93 -11.74 7.70 6.05
C ASN A 93 -12.43 7.61 7.41
N ARG A 94 -12.71 6.40 7.91
CA ARG A 94 -13.25 6.21 9.26
C ARG A 94 -12.24 6.60 10.33
N ILE A 95 -11.00 6.15 10.23
CA ILE A 95 -9.91 6.53 11.15
C ILE A 95 -9.75 8.05 11.18
N ASN A 96 -9.79 8.71 10.02
CA ASN A 96 -9.74 10.17 9.93
C ASN A 96 -10.95 10.91 10.52
N ALA A 97 -12.12 10.27 10.58
CA ALA A 97 -13.34 10.88 11.10
C ALA A 97 -13.47 10.72 12.62
N ASP A 98 -12.83 9.69 13.17
CA ASP A 98 -12.78 9.43 14.61
C ASP A 98 -11.71 10.30 15.27
N LYS A 99 -12.12 11.16 16.21
CA LYS A 99 -11.22 12.09 16.90
C LYS A 99 -10.17 11.36 17.74
N HIS A 100 -10.48 10.16 18.22
CA HIS A 100 -9.55 9.39 19.05
C HIS A 100 -8.52 8.63 18.20
N LEU A 101 -8.88 8.26 16.97
CA LEU A 101 -7.99 7.54 16.04
C LEU A 101 -7.23 8.47 15.08
N PHE A 102 -7.54 9.76 15.12
CA PHE A 102 -6.98 10.75 14.21
C PHE A 102 -5.46 10.86 14.39
N GLY A 103 -4.72 10.77 13.29
CA GLY A 103 -3.25 10.92 13.31
C GLY A 103 -2.49 9.67 13.79
N MET A 104 -3.17 8.55 14.04
CA MET A 104 -2.52 7.32 14.48
C MET A 104 -1.61 6.68 13.40
N GLU A 105 -0.73 5.81 13.86
CA GLU A 105 0.01 4.89 13.00
C GLU A 105 -0.81 3.64 12.71
N VAL A 106 -1.01 3.37 11.42
CA VAL A 106 -1.68 2.19 10.90
C VAL A 106 -0.61 1.23 10.37
N VAL A 107 -0.56 0.04 10.94
CA VAL A 107 0.39 -1.00 10.53
C VAL A 107 -0.35 -2.06 9.72
N VAL A 108 0.19 -2.40 8.56
CA VAL A 108 -0.25 -3.53 7.74
C VAL A 108 0.86 -4.57 7.64
N ARG A 109 0.54 -5.80 7.23
CA ARG A 109 1.57 -6.85 7.04
C ARG A 109 2.63 -6.43 6.02
N ASP A 110 2.19 -5.99 4.85
CA ASP A 110 3.03 -5.52 3.75
C ASP A 110 2.19 -4.63 2.81
N PHE A 111 2.85 -4.09 1.78
CA PHE A 111 2.22 -3.19 0.82
C PHE A 111 1.01 -3.82 0.07
N THR A 112 0.95 -5.14 -0.07
CA THR A 112 -0.14 -5.84 -0.78
C THR A 112 -1.46 -5.78 -0.03
N LYS A 113 -1.43 -5.45 1.27
CA LYS A 113 -2.62 -5.22 2.08
C LYS A 113 -3.20 -3.81 1.92
N ILE A 114 -2.55 -2.93 1.15
CA ILE A 114 -3.01 -1.56 0.94
C ILE A 114 -3.83 -1.50 -0.35
N PHE A 115 -5.14 -1.33 -0.18
CA PHE A 115 -6.13 -1.21 -1.25
C PHE A 115 -6.70 0.22 -1.35
N ALA A 116 -6.13 1.16 -0.60
CA ALA A 116 -6.53 2.55 -0.63
C ALA A 116 -6.10 3.23 -1.94
N SER A 117 -6.95 4.12 -2.45
CA SER A 117 -6.63 4.99 -3.57
C SER A 117 -5.53 6.00 -3.18
N PRO A 118 -4.75 6.49 -4.16
CA PRO A 118 -3.73 7.50 -3.89
C PRO A 118 -4.29 8.74 -3.18
N LEU A 119 -5.49 9.18 -3.58
CA LEU A 119 -6.13 10.35 -3.00
C LEU A 119 -6.42 10.16 -1.51
N THR A 120 -7.05 9.05 -1.13
CA THR A 120 -7.39 8.77 0.27
C THR A 120 -6.14 8.47 1.10
N PHE A 121 -5.20 7.71 0.56
CA PHE A 121 -3.94 7.42 1.24
C PHE A 121 -3.15 8.69 1.58
N TRP A 122 -2.89 9.55 0.58
CA TRP A 122 -2.17 10.79 0.83
C TRP A 122 -2.97 11.79 1.64
N GLY A 123 -4.30 11.77 1.55
CA GLY A 123 -5.18 12.55 2.42
C GLY A 123 -5.04 12.17 3.89
N PHE A 124 -4.94 10.86 4.19
CA PHE A 124 -4.67 10.37 5.54
C PHE A 124 -3.28 10.79 6.04
N VAL A 125 -2.24 10.59 5.22
CA VAL A 125 -0.86 10.97 5.59
C VAL A 125 -0.73 12.48 5.82
N LYS A 126 -1.34 13.30 4.95
CA LYS A 126 -1.32 14.77 5.07
C LYS A 126 -2.02 15.27 6.34
N LYS A 127 -2.98 14.52 6.87
CA LYS A 127 -3.67 14.82 8.13
C LYS A 127 -2.88 14.40 9.37
N GLY A 128 -1.68 13.84 9.21
CA GLY A 128 -0.79 13.42 10.30
C GLY A 128 -0.79 11.92 10.55
N GLY A 129 -1.64 11.15 9.87
CA GLY A 129 -1.64 9.69 9.94
C GLY A 129 -0.35 9.11 9.39
N ARG A 130 0.07 7.96 9.92
CA ARG A 130 1.23 7.21 9.41
C ARG A 130 0.81 5.83 8.95
N VAL A 131 1.40 5.34 7.87
CA VAL A 131 1.23 3.94 7.46
C VAL A 131 2.60 3.27 7.41
N THR A 132 2.74 2.17 8.14
CA THR A 132 3.97 1.37 8.19
C THR A 132 3.64 -0.10 7.91
N VAL A 133 4.68 -0.88 7.62
CA VAL A 133 4.55 -2.31 7.28
C VAL A 133 5.27 -3.19 8.30
N MET A 134 4.82 -4.43 8.51
CA MET A 134 5.59 -5.42 9.26
C MET A 134 6.79 -5.93 8.46
N ALA A 135 6.59 -6.13 7.16
CA ALA A 135 7.61 -6.63 6.24
C ALA A 135 7.73 -5.72 5.01
N LYS A 136 8.97 -5.30 4.71
CA LYS A 136 9.29 -4.51 3.52
C LYS A 136 9.90 -5.40 2.43
N SER A 137 9.39 -5.24 1.21
CA SER A 137 9.95 -5.89 0.02
C SER A 137 10.96 -4.99 -0.69
N LYS A 138 12.10 -5.55 -1.10
CA LYS A 138 13.08 -4.83 -1.93
C LYS A 138 12.67 -4.87 -3.41
N LEU A 139 12.20 -3.74 -3.93
CA LEU A 139 11.94 -3.54 -5.36
C LEU A 139 13.28 -3.28 -6.08
N ILE A 140 13.54 -4.05 -7.14
CA ILE A 140 14.81 -3.95 -7.90
C ILE A 140 14.63 -3.47 -9.35
N ALA A 141 13.43 -3.61 -9.91
CA ALA A 141 13.10 -3.20 -11.28
C ALA A 141 11.58 -3.12 -11.47
N ILE A 142 11.16 -2.42 -12.52
CA ILE A 142 9.77 -2.36 -12.99
C ILE A 142 9.73 -2.91 -14.42
N CYS A 143 8.78 -3.81 -14.69
CA CYS A 143 8.51 -4.31 -16.04
C CYS A 143 7.19 -3.71 -16.55
N VAL A 144 7.19 -3.26 -17.79
CA VAL A 144 6.07 -2.58 -18.43
C VAL A 144 5.59 -3.43 -19.61
N ASN A 145 4.29 -3.69 -19.66
CA ASN A 145 3.60 -4.17 -20.84
C ASN A 145 2.86 -2.99 -21.51
N PRO A 146 3.36 -2.41 -22.61
CA PRO A 146 2.72 -1.27 -23.29
C PRO A 146 1.49 -1.68 -24.12
N VAL A 147 1.21 -2.97 -24.28
CA VAL A 147 0.14 -3.49 -25.14
C VAL A 147 -1.07 -3.88 -24.28
N SER A 148 -2.22 -3.29 -24.58
CA SER A 148 -3.47 -3.62 -23.91
C SER A 148 -4.11 -4.87 -24.52
N PRO A 149 -4.73 -5.74 -23.71
CA PRO A 149 -5.61 -6.80 -24.23
C PRO A 149 -6.75 -6.28 -25.13
N ARG A 150 -7.09 -4.99 -25.02
CA ARG A 150 -8.10 -4.31 -25.84
C ARG A 150 -7.56 -3.75 -27.16
N GLY A 151 -6.30 -3.99 -27.49
CA GLY A 151 -5.72 -3.72 -28.80
C GLY A 151 -5.03 -2.35 -28.98
N TYR A 152 -5.11 -1.44 -27.99
CA TYR A 152 -4.30 -0.21 -28.04
C TYR A 152 -2.89 -0.44 -27.49
N LYS A 153 -1.93 0.33 -28.00
CA LYS A 153 -0.53 0.29 -27.62
C LYS A 153 -0.08 1.69 -27.19
N MET A 154 0.53 1.78 -26.02
CA MET A 154 1.18 3.02 -25.56
C MET A 154 2.58 3.16 -26.17
N ASP A 155 3.09 4.38 -26.24
CA ASP A 155 4.49 4.62 -26.58
C ASP A 155 5.37 4.04 -25.46
N SER A 156 6.04 2.94 -25.80
CA SER A 156 6.87 2.18 -24.88
C SER A 156 8.08 2.96 -24.38
N ASP A 157 8.77 3.69 -25.27
CA ASP A 157 9.98 4.43 -24.88
C ASP A 157 9.62 5.60 -23.97
N SER A 158 8.60 6.36 -24.34
CA SER A 158 8.06 7.44 -23.52
C SER A 158 7.64 6.94 -22.13
N LEU A 159 6.86 5.86 -22.08
CA LEU A 159 6.35 5.27 -20.84
C LEU A 159 7.48 4.74 -19.94
N CYS A 160 8.43 3.98 -20.49
CA CYS A 160 9.55 3.44 -19.72
C CYS A 160 10.44 4.55 -19.18
N ASN A 161 10.77 5.55 -20.01
CA ASN A 161 11.60 6.69 -19.61
C ASN A 161 10.93 7.50 -18.50
N GLU A 162 9.63 7.77 -18.61
CA GLU A 162 8.90 8.54 -17.60
C GLU A 162 8.85 7.82 -16.24
N ILE A 163 8.59 6.51 -16.24
CA ILE A 163 8.60 5.71 -15.01
C ILE A 163 10.02 5.64 -14.43
N ALA A 164 11.04 5.41 -15.26
CA ALA A 164 12.43 5.29 -14.82
C ALA A 164 12.91 6.59 -14.16
N GLN A 165 12.66 7.74 -14.79
CA GLN A 165 13.03 9.05 -14.26
C GLN A 165 12.35 9.34 -12.91
N LYS A 166 11.04 9.05 -12.79
CA LYS A 166 10.27 9.36 -11.57
C LYS A 166 10.50 8.36 -10.43
N SER A 167 10.82 7.10 -10.76
CA SER A 167 11.04 6.04 -9.76
C SER A 167 12.50 5.88 -9.35
N GLY A 168 13.45 6.28 -10.20
CA GLY A 168 14.88 6.02 -10.01
C GLY A 168 15.25 4.53 -10.13
N LEU A 169 14.37 3.70 -10.70
CA LEU A 169 14.56 2.27 -10.85
C LEU A 169 14.76 1.89 -12.31
N PRO A 170 15.46 0.77 -12.60
CA PRO A 170 15.47 0.18 -13.93
C PRO A 170 14.05 -0.18 -14.38
N VAL A 171 13.69 0.21 -15.61
CA VAL A 171 12.39 -0.08 -16.22
C VAL A 171 12.58 -0.78 -17.56
N TYR A 172 11.88 -1.89 -17.75
CA TYR A 172 12.01 -2.73 -18.95
C TYR A 172 10.66 -2.94 -19.62
N ASP A 173 10.58 -2.71 -20.93
CA ASP A 173 9.46 -3.21 -21.74
C ASP A 173 9.66 -4.70 -22.00
N ILE A 174 8.67 -5.50 -21.58
CA ILE A 174 8.73 -6.97 -21.68
C ILE A 174 8.79 -7.49 -23.12
N PHE A 175 8.42 -6.68 -24.11
CA PHE A 175 8.49 -7.03 -25.53
C PHE A 175 9.73 -6.51 -26.25
N LYS A 176 10.50 -5.60 -25.62
CA LYS A 176 11.73 -5.02 -26.21
C LYS A 176 13.02 -5.64 -25.70
N ILE A 177 12.95 -6.67 -24.86
CA ILE A 177 14.15 -7.43 -24.48
C ILE A 177 14.66 -8.12 -25.76
N ASP A 178 15.81 -7.68 -26.25
CA ASP A 178 16.29 -7.87 -27.61
C ASP A 178 16.30 -9.33 -28.12
N ASN A 179 15.91 -9.43 -29.40
CA ASN A 179 16.14 -10.55 -30.32
C ASN A 179 17.64 -10.83 -30.59
N GLU A 180 18.57 -10.23 -29.83
CA GLU A 180 20.01 -10.32 -30.05
C GLU A 180 20.74 -11.21 -29.03
N GLN A 181 20.08 -11.68 -27.96
CA GLN A 181 20.71 -12.56 -26.95
C GLN A 181 20.39 -14.06 -27.11
N TRP A 182 19.58 -14.44 -28.10
CA TRP A 182 19.13 -15.83 -28.31
C TRP A 182 19.38 -16.35 -29.73
N ARG A 183 20.34 -15.78 -30.46
CA ARG A 183 20.82 -16.30 -31.75
C ARG A 183 22.25 -16.81 -31.64
#